data_AF-A0A1Q4HVK7-F1
#
_entry.id   AF-A0A1Q4HVK7-F1
#
_cell.length_a   1.000
_cell.length_b   1.000
_cell.length_c   1.000
_cell.angle_alpha   90.00
_cell.angle_beta   90.00
_cell.angle_gamma   90.00
#
_symmetry.space_group_name_H-M   'P 1'
#
loop_
_entity.id
_entity.type
_entity.pdbx_description
1 polymer ?
#
loop_
_entity_poly.entity_id
_entity_poly.type
_entity_poly.pdbx_seq_one_letter_code
_entity_poly.pdbx_strand_id
1 'polypeptide(L)'
;MDTSAQSTRFFCRVLGPFLVVVDVTAVARAADMQSLLSQFEANSMWTFVTGAFILLLGLSIVAAHQSWRGAAAVTVSLLGWLIVLRGLLLVAFPKFFATLANDMIGAQGWWITLCVVFALVGLYLTYVGWVPAPERPTSRAAAVNPDLPRAA
;
A
#
# COMPACT_ATOMS: atom_id res chain seq x y z
N MET A 1 12.54 -5.49 -20.00
CA MET A 1 12.34 -5.29 -18.55
C MET A 1 10.85 -5.42 -18.28
N ASP A 2 10.44 -6.26 -17.35
CA ASP A 2 9.02 -6.49 -17.06
C ASP A 2 8.43 -5.26 -16.36
N THR A 3 7.65 -4.46 -17.08
CA THR A 3 7.04 -3.20 -16.60
C THR A 3 6.20 -3.40 -15.34
N SER A 4 5.56 -4.57 -15.22
CA SER A 4 4.77 -4.97 -14.05
C SER A 4 5.62 -5.12 -12.78
N ALA A 5 6.78 -5.78 -12.86
CA ALA A 5 7.65 -5.98 -11.70
C ALA A 5 8.24 -4.67 -11.17
N GLN A 6 8.52 -3.71 -12.07
CA GLN A 6 8.97 -2.37 -11.68
C GLN A 6 7.85 -1.58 -10.99
N SER A 7 6.62 -1.61 -11.53
CA SER A 7 5.45 -0.99 -10.90
C SER A 7 5.19 -1.57 -9.50
N THR A 8 5.21 -2.90 -9.36
CA THR A 8 5.05 -3.56 -8.05
C THR A 8 6.08 -3.07 -7.04
N ARG A 9 7.36 -2.99 -7.42
CA ARG A 9 8.43 -2.51 -6.54
C ARG A 9 8.24 -1.04 -6.15
N PHE A 10 7.82 -0.19 -7.07
CA PHE A 10 7.51 1.21 -6.78
C PHE A 10 6.41 1.33 -5.73
N PHE A 11 5.28 0.63 -5.91
CA PHE A 11 4.18 0.65 -4.93
C PHE A 11 4.58 0.04 -3.59
N CYS A 12 5.38 -1.03 -3.57
CA CYS A 12 5.94 -1.57 -2.32
C CYS A 12 6.75 -0.52 -1.56
N ARG A 13 7.48 0.35 -2.28
CA ARG A 13 8.26 1.43 -1.68
C ARG A 13 7.43 2.58 -1.10
N VAL A 14 6.24 2.78 -1.60
CA VAL A 14 5.35 3.84 -1.09
C VAL A 14 4.45 3.29 0.01
N LEU A 15 3.75 2.19 -0.27
CA LEU A 15 2.75 1.60 0.62
C LEU A 15 3.37 0.96 1.86
N GLY A 16 4.56 0.37 1.75
CA GLY A 16 5.22 -0.30 2.86
C GLY A 16 5.44 0.61 4.07
N PRO A 17 6.27 1.66 3.96
CA PRO A 17 6.50 2.57 5.08
C PRO A 17 5.26 3.35 5.47
N PHE A 18 4.39 3.69 4.51
CA PHE A 18 3.13 4.38 4.79
C PHE A 18 2.26 3.60 5.78
N LEU A 19 2.04 2.31 5.53
CA LEU A 19 1.27 1.45 6.43
C LEU A 19 1.92 1.39 7.82
N VAL A 20 3.23 1.15 7.89
CA VAL A 20 3.96 1.09 9.17
C VAL A 20 3.77 2.38 9.97
N VAL A 21 3.98 3.54 9.36
CA VAL A 21 3.88 4.83 10.06
C VAL A 21 2.46 5.09 10.53
N VAL A 22 1.46 4.87 9.68
CA VAL A 22 0.05 5.12 10.01
C VAL A 22 -0.43 4.19 11.12
N ASP A 23 -0.17 2.89 11.02
CA ASP A 23 -0.65 1.90 11.99
C ASP A 23 0.06 2.01 13.34
N VAL A 24 1.37 2.28 13.35
CA VAL A 24 2.10 2.53 14.61
C VAL A 24 1.58 3.80 15.29
N THR A 25 1.36 4.87 14.51
CA THR A 25 0.78 6.10 15.04
C THR A 25 -0.64 5.86 15.57
N ALA A 26 -1.42 5.05 14.87
CA ALA A 26 -2.79 4.72 15.26
C ALA A 26 -2.86 3.95 16.58
N VAL A 27 -1.93 3.01 16.80
CA VAL A 27 -1.81 2.30 18.08
C VAL A 27 -1.30 3.23 19.18
N ALA A 28 -0.27 4.03 18.90
CA ALA A 28 0.29 4.99 19.86
C ALA A 28 -0.75 6.03 20.32
N ARG A 29 -1.69 6.38 19.45
CA ARG A 29 -2.78 7.34 19.69
C ARG A 29 -4.15 6.68 19.81
N ALA A 30 -4.22 5.41 20.21
CA ALA A 30 -5.47 4.67 20.28
C ALA A 30 -6.54 5.38 21.14
N ALA A 31 -6.12 6.02 22.24
CA ALA A 31 -7.00 6.78 23.13
C ALA A 31 -7.66 8.01 22.45
N ASP A 32 -6.98 8.62 21.48
CA ASP A 32 -7.48 9.79 20.76
C ASP A 32 -8.40 9.41 19.59
N MET A 33 -8.35 8.16 19.12
CA MET A 33 -8.87 7.79 17.80
C MET A 33 -10.39 7.96 17.69
N GLN A 34 -11.14 7.68 18.76
CA GLN A 34 -12.60 7.93 18.80
C GLN A 34 -12.94 9.42 18.77
N SER A 35 -12.14 10.25 19.44
CA SER A 35 -12.32 11.71 19.42
C SER A 35 -11.99 12.31 18.06
N LEU A 36 -10.96 11.80 17.39
CA LEU A 36 -10.62 12.21 16.03
C LEU A 36 -11.72 11.81 15.04
N LEU A 37 -12.28 10.60 15.17
CA LEU A 37 -13.37 10.13 14.34
C LEU A 37 -14.63 11.00 14.51
N SER A 38 -15.02 11.32 15.75
CA SER A 38 -16.22 12.13 16.00
C SER A 38 -16.09 13.57 15.46
N GLN A 39 -14.91 14.18 15.58
CA GLN A 39 -14.62 15.50 14.99
C GLN A 39 -14.66 15.47 13.46
N PHE A 40 -14.15 14.40 12.87
CA PHE A 40 -14.16 14.19 11.43
C PHE A 40 -15.60 14.03 10.89
N GLU A 41 -16.41 13.21 11.55
CA GLU A 41 -17.83 13.02 11.24
C GLU A 41 -18.66 14.29 11.37
N ALA A 42 -18.38 15.10 12.41
CA ALA A 42 -19.06 16.38 12.61
C ALA A 42 -18.80 17.38 11.47
N ASN A 43 -17.73 17.20 10.70
CA ASN A 43 -17.38 18.05 9.58
C ASN A 43 -17.54 17.33 8.24
N SER A 44 -18.76 17.38 7.69
CA SER A 44 -19.13 16.75 6.43
C SER A 44 -18.24 17.15 5.24
N MET A 45 -17.73 18.39 5.22
CA MET A 45 -16.84 18.86 4.15
C MET A 45 -15.49 18.13 4.21
N TRP A 46 -14.88 18.06 5.40
CA TRP A 46 -13.62 17.33 5.58
C TRP A 46 -13.79 15.84 5.30
N THR A 47 -14.90 15.25 5.76
CA THR A 47 -15.24 13.86 5.42
C THR A 47 -15.28 13.66 3.90
N PHE A 48 -16.07 14.45 3.17
CA PHE A 48 -16.16 14.33 1.71
C PHE A 48 -14.81 14.52 1.01
N VAL A 49 -14.06 15.57 1.36
CA VAL A 49 -12.76 15.88 0.73
C VAL A 49 -11.76 14.76 0.95
N THR A 50 -11.59 14.31 2.20
CA THR A 50 -10.70 13.19 2.51
C THR A 50 -11.14 11.91 1.79
N GLY A 51 -12.44 11.63 1.70
CA GLY A 51 -12.97 10.50 0.95
C GLY A 51 -12.62 10.56 -0.53
N ALA A 52 -12.79 11.74 -1.14
CA ALA A 52 -12.46 11.95 -2.55
C ALA A 52 -10.96 11.75 -2.83
N PHE A 53 -10.09 12.26 -1.96
CA PHE A 53 -8.64 12.05 -2.08
C PHE A 53 -8.25 10.57 -1.91
N ILE A 54 -8.81 9.89 -0.90
CA ILE A 54 -8.59 8.45 -0.68
C ILE A 54 -9.03 7.66 -1.91
N LEU A 55 -10.21 7.96 -2.45
CA LEU A 55 -10.74 7.29 -3.64
C LEU A 55 -9.84 7.53 -4.87
N LEU A 56 -9.41 8.77 -5.09
CA LEU A 56 -8.52 9.13 -6.20
C LEU A 56 -7.16 8.41 -6.10
N LEU A 57 -6.56 8.36 -4.90
CA LEU A 57 -5.33 7.61 -4.66
C LEU A 57 -5.53 6.11 -4.88
N GLY A 58 -6.62 5.53 -4.35
CA GLY A 58 -6.94 4.11 -4.52
C GLY A 58 -7.11 3.74 -5.99
N LEU A 59 -7.87 4.53 -6.75
CA LEU A 59 -8.07 4.33 -8.19
C LEU A 59 -6.76 4.47 -8.96
N SER A 60 -5.89 5.40 -8.56
CA SER A 60 -4.57 5.57 -9.17
C SER A 60 -3.67 4.34 -8.94
N ILE A 61 -3.70 3.75 -7.75
CA ILE A 61 -2.98 2.51 -7.44
C ILE A 61 -3.51 1.37 -8.30
N VAL A 62 -4.83 1.15 -8.33
CA VAL A 62 -5.47 0.08 -9.11
C VAL A 62 -5.20 0.26 -10.61
N ALA A 63 -5.27 1.49 -11.11
CA ALA A 63 -5.06 1.79 -12.53
C ALA A 63 -3.60 1.63 -12.97
N ALA A 64 -2.64 1.87 -12.09
CA ALA A 64 -1.20 1.74 -12.37
C ALA A 64 -0.64 0.34 -12.04
N HIS A 65 -1.42 -0.50 -11.36
CA HIS A 65 -0.98 -1.80 -10.88
C HIS A 65 -2.06 -2.89 -11.02
N GLN A 66 -2.19 -3.46 -12.22
CA GLN A 66 -3.05 -4.63 -12.50
C GLN A 66 -2.26 -5.95 -12.52
N SER A 67 -1.08 -5.98 -11.92
CA SER A 67 -0.31 -7.22 -11.80
C SER A 67 -0.82 -8.07 -10.64
N TRP A 68 -1.07 -9.35 -10.92
CA TRP A 68 -1.42 -10.37 -9.92
C TRP A 68 -0.33 -11.43 -9.77
N ARG A 69 0.83 -11.19 -10.38
CA ARG A 69 1.92 -12.17 -10.43
C ARG A 69 2.85 -12.01 -9.22
N GLY A 70 2.70 -12.91 -8.25
CA GLY A 70 3.52 -12.98 -7.04
C GLY A 70 2.85 -12.34 -5.82
N ALA A 71 3.26 -12.78 -4.62
CA ALA A 71 2.61 -12.38 -3.36
C ALA A 71 2.57 -10.86 -3.16
N ALA A 72 3.69 -10.15 -3.37
CA ALA A 72 3.74 -8.70 -3.22
C ALA A 72 2.82 -7.96 -4.21
N ALA A 73 2.70 -8.44 -5.45
CA ALA A 73 1.80 -7.84 -6.44
C ALA A 73 0.33 -8.04 -6.03
N VAL A 74 -0.03 -9.22 -5.53
CA VAL A 74 -1.37 -9.49 -4.99
C VAL A 74 -1.66 -8.59 -3.79
N THR A 75 -0.73 -8.46 -2.84
CA THR A 75 -0.90 -7.59 -1.66
C THR A 75 -1.12 -6.14 -2.06
N VAL A 76 -0.31 -5.59 -2.98
CA VAL A 76 -0.48 -4.22 -3.48
C VAL A 76 -1.84 -4.02 -4.14
N SER A 77 -2.26 -4.97 -4.99
CA SER A 77 -3.55 -4.90 -5.68
C SER A 77 -4.73 -4.97 -4.69
N LEU A 78 -4.66 -5.85 -3.68
CA LEU A 78 -5.68 -5.94 -2.63
C LEU A 78 -5.74 -4.65 -1.80
N LEU A 79 -4.60 -4.06 -1.45
CA LEU A 79 -4.55 -2.77 -0.75
C LEU A 79 -5.14 -1.64 -1.60
N GLY A 80 -4.84 -1.60 -2.90
CA GLY A 80 -5.44 -0.65 -3.83
C GLY A 80 -6.96 -0.72 -3.83
N TRP A 81 -7.53 -1.92 -3.97
CA TRP A 81 -8.98 -2.13 -3.92
C TRP A 81 -9.60 -1.81 -2.56
N LEU A 82 -8.91 -2.13 -1.46
CA LEU A 82 -9.35 -1.77 -0.11
C LEU A 82 -9.44 -0.24 0.06
N ILE A 83 -8.44 0.49 -0.44
CA ILE A 83 -8.42 1.96 -0.42
C ILE A 83 -9.55 2.53 -1.28
N VAL A 84 -9.81 1.96 -2.46
CA VAL A 84 -10.96 2.35 -3.30
C VAL A 84 -12.27 2.14 -2.56
N LEU A 85 -12.49 0.96 -1.97
CA LEU A 85 -13.70 0.66 -1.21
C LEU A 85 -13.86 1.65 -0.05
N ARG A 86 -12.79 1.91 0.71
CA ARG A 86 -12.79 2.87 1.80
C ARG A 86 -13.18 4.27 1.32
N GLY A 87 -12.54 4.77 0.27
CA GLY A 87 -12.84 6.10 -0.29
C GLY A 87 -14.28 6.19 -0.80
N LEU A 88 -14.77 5.15 -1.47
CA LEU A 88 -16.14 5.06 -1.94
C LEU A 88 -17.14 5.10 -0.79
N LEU A 89 -16.94 4.29 0.26
CA LEU A 89 -17.79 4.30 1.45
C LEU A 89 -17.79 5.67 2.13
N LEU A 90 -16.63 6.33 2.21
CA LEU A 90 -16.51 7.62 2.86
C LEU A 90 -17.21 8.74 2.09
N VAL A 91 -17.21 8.70 0.76
CA VAL A 91 -17.89 9.69 -0.11
C VAL A 91 -19.39 9.41 -0.22
N ALA A 92 -19.76 8.17 -0.54
CA ALA A 92 -21.15 7.82 -0.85
C ALA A 92 -21.98 7.44 0.38
N PHE A 93 -21.35 6.90 1.42
CA PHE A 93 -22.01 6.36 2.61
C PHE A 93 -21.29 6.75 3.92
N PRO A 94 -21.04 8.05 4.17
CA PRO A 94 -20.21 8.50 5.30
C PRO A 94 -20.72 8.03 6.67
N LYS A 95 -22.05 7.99 6.86
CA LYS A 95 -22.67 7.50 8.11
C LYS A 95 -22.44 6.00 8.34
N PHE A 96 -22.45 5.20 7.28
CA PHE A 96 -22.18 3.77 7.38
C PHE A 96 -20.69 3.51 7.66
N PHE A 97 -19.81 4.29 7.03
CA PHE A 97 -18.38 4.23 7.32
C PHE A 97 -18.09 4.61 8.79
N ALA A 98 -18.70 5.69 9.27
CA ALA A 98 -18.64 6.16 10.65
C ALA A 98 -18.99 5.06 11.67
N THR A 99 -20.15 4.40 11.50
CA THR A 99 -20.56 3.31 12.38
C THR A 99 -19.58 2.15 12.37
N LEU A 100 -19.11 1.73 11.19
CA LEU A 100 -18.10 0.66 11.09
C LEU A 100 -16.80 1.04 11.78
N ALA A 101 -16.32 2.27 11.59
CA ALA A 101 -15.10 2.76 12.20
C ALA A 101 -15.23 2.84 13.73
N ASN A 102 -16.36 3.33 14.23
CA ASN A 102 -16.64 3.43 15.66
C ASN A 102 -16.71 2.04 16.32
N ASP A 103 -17.42 1.08 15.72
CA ASP A 103 -17.51 -0.28 16.23
C ASP A 103 -16.13 -0.96 16.26
N MET A 104 -15.34 -0.75 15.21
CA MET A 104 -14.00 -1.32 15.09
C MET A 104 -13.04 -0.73 16.13
N ILE A 105 -13.02 0.59 16.30
CA ILE A 105 -12.18 1.28 17.31
C ILE A 105 -12.66 0.98 18.74
N GLY A 106 -13.98 0.89 18.95
CA GLY A 106 -14.58 0.53 20.24
C GLY A 106 -14.18 -0.87 20.71
N ALA A 107 -14.01 -1.81 19.78
CA ALA A 107 -13.38 -3.10 20.03
C ALA A 107 -11.84 -2.98 20.07
N GLN A 108 -11.31 -2.28 21.07
CA GLN A 108 -9.88 -1.88 21.15
C GLN A 108 -8.89 -3.03 20.87
N GLY A 109 -9.15 -4.24 21.39
CA GLY A 109 -8.30 -5.41 21.11
C GLY A 109 -8.26 -5.81 19.63
N TRP A 110 -9.43 -5.76 18.96
CA TRP A 110 -9.55 -6.03 17.53
C TRP A 110 -8.92 -4.93 16.68
N TRP A 111 -9.15 -3.66 17.03
CA TRP A 111 -8.51 -2.51 16.38
C TRP A 111 -6.98 -2.61 16.42
N ILE A 112 -6.40 -2.84 17.61
CA ILE A 112 -4.95 -2.97 17.77
C ILE A 112 -4.42 -4.15 16.95
N THR A 113 -5.12 -5.28 16.95
CA THR A 113 -4.75 -6.46 16.18
C THR A 113 -4.72 -6.15 14.68
N LEU A 114 -5.74 -5.46 14.15
CA LEU A 114 -5.76 -5.04 12.75
C LEU A 114 -4.59 -4.10 12.43
N CYS A 115 -4.34 -3.08 13.25
CA CYS A 115 -3.20 -2.18 13.05
C CYS A 115 -1.87 -2.95 13.05
N VAL A 116 -1.67 -3.90 13.96
CA VAL A 116 -0.45 -4.73 13.99
C VAL A 116 -0.33 -5.57 12.71
N VAL A 117 -1.42 -6.18 12.24
CA VAL A 117 -1.43 -6.95 10.98
C VAL A 117 -1.06 -6.06 9.79
N PHE A 118 -1.68 -4.88 9.66
CA PHE A 118 -1.37 -3.95 8.56
C PHE A 118 0.06 -3.40 8.66
N ALA A 119 0.57 -3.14 9.87
CA ALA A 119 1.98 -2.76 10.07
C ALA A 119 2.94 -3.87 9.63
N LEU A 120 2.65 -5.15 9.94
CA LEU A 120 3.44 -6.29 9.48
C LEU A 120 3.40 -6.44 7.95
N VAL A 121 2.24 -6.22 7.33
CA VAL A 121 2.11 -6.16 5.87
C VAL A 121 2.98 -5.02 5.30
N GLY A 122 2.96 -3.85 5.95
CA GLY A 122 3.81 -2.71 5.60
C GLY A 122 5.30 -3.03 5.68
N LEU A 123 5.73 -3.72 6.74
CA LEU A 123 7.11 -4.18 6.89
C LEU A 123 7.49 -5.19 5.78
N TYR A 124 6.61 -6.13 5.46
CA TYR A 124 6.82 -7.07 4.36
C TYR A 124 6.98 -6.35 3.01
N LEU A 125 6.11 -5.40 2.69
CA LEU A 125 6.20 -4.63 1.45
C LEU A 125 7.46 -3.77 1.42
N THR A 126 7.84 -3.18 2.56
CA THR A 126 9.10 -2.42 2.70
C THR A 126 10.30 -3.34 2.44
N TYR A 127 10.31 -4.54 2.98
CA TYR A 127 11.37 -5.50 2.66
C TYR A 127 11.42 -5.81 1.15
N VAL A 128 10.29 -6.18 0.54
CA VAL A 128 10.25 -6.53 -0.91
C VAL A 128 10.62 -5.35 -1.82
N GLY A 129 10.23 -4.12 -1.44
CA GLY A 129 10.50 -2.92 -2.23
C GLY A 129 11.98 -2.53 -2.27
N TRP A 130 12.72 -2.78 -1.18
CA TRP A 130 14.11 -2.35 -1.03
C TRP A 130 15.15 -3.45 -1.18
N VAL A 131 14.77 -4.73 -1.08
CA VAL A 131 15.71 -5.84 -1.35
C VAL A 131 16.19 -5.78 -2.80
N PRO A 132 17.52 -5.69 -3.03
CA PRO A 132 18.08 -5.72 -4.38
C PRO A 132 17.62 -6.98 -5.11
N ALA A 133 17.16 -6.85 -6.35
CA ALA A 133 17.00 -8.03 -7.19
C ALA A 133 18.40 -8.67 -7.33
N PRO A 134 18.54 -10.01 -7.26
CA PRO A 134 19.81 -10.66 -7.55
C PRO A 134 20.30 -10.13 -8.89
N GLU A 135 21.51 -9.56 -8.92
CA GLU A 135 22.15 -9.19 -10.18
C GLU A 135 22.16 -10.47 -11.01
N ARG A 136 21.35 -10.53 -12.08
CA ARG A 136 21.56 -11.59 -13.06
C ARG A 136 22.96 -11.30 -13.61
N PRO A 137 23.91 -12.24 -13.51
CA PRO A 137 25.19 -12.10 -14.18
C PRO A 137 24.94 -12.25 -15.68
N THR A 138 24.42 -11.21 -16.32
CA THR A 138 24.10 -11.24 -17.75
C THR A 138 25.27 -10.68 -18.55
N SER A 139 26.03 -11.62 -19.10
CA SER A 139 26.19 -11.68 -20.56
C SER A 139 27.00 -10.55 -21.21
N ARG A 140 27.99 -9.98 -20.53
CA ARG A 140 29.04 -9.16 -21.19
C ARG A 140 30.30 -9.97 -21.55
N ALA A 141 30.62 -11.02 -20.79
CA ALA A 141 31.81 -11.85 -21.05
C ALA A 141 31.70 -12.70 -22.32
N ALA A 142 30.50 -13.03 -22.79
CA ALA A 142 30.31 -13.80 -24.02
C ALA A 142 30.37 -12.96 -25.31
N ALA A 143 30.29 -11.63 -25.22
CA ALA A 143 30.38 -10.72 -26.36
C ALA A 143 31.79 -10.12 -26.57
N VAL A 144 32.76 -10.45 -25.70
CA VAL A 144 34.11 -9.85 -25.69
C VAL A 144 35.14 -10.66 -26.50
N ASN A 145 34.78 -11.76 -27.16
CA ASN A 145 35.75 -12.43 -28.04
C ASN A 145 35.18 -12.99 -29.36
N PRO A 146 34.77 -12.14 -30.31
CA PRO A 146 34.65 -12.55 -31.71
C PRO A 146 35.98 -12.60 -32.47
N ASP A 147 37.01 -11.88 -32.03
CA ASP A 147 38.17 -11.59 -32.89
C ASP A 147 39.52 -11.82 -32.19
N LEU A 148 39.96 -13.08 -32.18
CA LEU A 148 41.40 -13.40 -32.12
C LEU A 148 41.91 -13.65 -33.55
N PRO A 149 43.11 -13.15 -33.90
CA PRO A 149 43.52 -12.85 -35.26
C PRO A 149 43.97 -14.12 -35.99
N ARG A 150 43.45 -14.35 -37.20
CA ARG A 150 44.01 -15.34 -38.12
C ARG A 150 45.25 -14.74 -38.80
N ALA A 151 46.42 -15.06 -38.24
CA ALA A 151 47.67 -14.99 -38.96
C ALA A 151 47.82 -16.24 -39.85
N ALA A 152 47.92 -16.02 -41.16
CA ALA A 152 48.68 -16.82 -42.13
C ALA A 152 48.65 -16.11 -43.49
#